data_AF-A0AA46WZ23-F1
#
_entry.id   AF-A0AA46WZ23-F1
#
_cell.length_a   1.000
_cell.length_b   1.000
_cell.length_c   1.000
_cell.angle_alpha   90.00
_cell.angle_beta   90.00
_cell.angle_gamma   90.00
#
_symmetry.space_group_name_H-M   'P 1'
#
loop_
_entity.id
_entity.type
_entity.pdbx_description
1 polymer ?
#
loop_
_entity_poly.entity_id
_entity_poly.type
_entity_poly.pdbx_seq_one_letter_code
_entity_poly.pdbx_strand_id
1 'polypeptide(L)'
;MRRFDFPVDLPHAKAVNQTLADVRRLRWSAIFVGVVCIAGAVGLFLLGDAWAYIVAAVLAVAAATSVWVALWAPRKVGTIEQLYRDSPLVPAVVAAERARGLTLLALVDIAKPETSGRHFALVTRNVEAVPGHRIAIGERVPCAAVLSDRTTRNDSGVWQMVGPMPIAWGTRDQKVIADAVAQIPEVEWRVLKDKLTMVDQVDATNERRLELASKELPPELR
;
A
#
# COMPACT_ATOMS: atom_id res chain seq x y z
N MET A 1 -2.39 -13.01 -13.37
CA MET A 1 -1.51 -12.74 -12.20
C MET A 1 -1.61 -13.88 -11.19
N ARG A 2 -0.54 -14.22 -10.47
CA ARG A 2 -0.51 -15.31 -9.47
C ARG A 2 -1.14 -14.83 -8.16
N ARG A 3 -2.03 -15.61 -7.55
CA ARG A 3 -2.59 -15.35 -6.21
C ARG A 3 -1.99 -16.32 -5.20
N PHE A 4 -1.89 -15.88 -3.95
CA PHE A 4 -1.35 -16.68 -2.85
C PHE A 4 -2.26 -16.53 -1.63
N ASP A 5 -2.91 -17.62 -1.22
CA ASP A 5 -3.79 -17.63 -0.06
C ASP A 5 -3.07 -18.24 1.14
N PHE A 6 -3.20 -17.60 2.30
CA PHE A 6 -2.57 -18.03 3.54
C PHE A 6 -3.38 -17.55 4.76
N PRO A 7 -3.29 -18.24 5.90
CA PRO A 7 -3.94 -17.79 7.13
C PRO A 7 -3.25 -16.53 7.66
N VAL A 8 -4.01 -15.42 7.74
CA VAL A 8 -3.50 -14.15 8.26
C VAL A 8 -3.59 -14.13 9.80
N ASP A 9 -2.46 -13.84 10.45
CA ASP A 9 -2.40 -13.52 11.88
C ASP A 9 -2.85 -12.06 12.08
N LEU A 10 -4.15 -11.86 12.31
CA LEU A 10 -4.75 -10.53 12.49
C LEU A 10 -4.11 -9.69 13.60
N PRO A 11 -3.87 -10.22 14.83
CA PRO A 11 -3.12 -9.49 15.86
C PRO A 11 -1.75 -9.01 15.37
N HIS A 12 -1.00 -9.86 14.67
CA HIS A 12 0.29 -9.49 14.12
C HIS A 12 0.18 -8.40 13.04
N ALA A 13 -0.72 -8.60 12.09
CA ALA A 13 -0.93 -7.66 11.00
C ALA A 13 -1.29 -6.27 11.52
N LYS A 14 -2.16 -6.17 12.51
CA LYS A 14 -2.51 -4.87 13.12
C LYS A 14 -1.34 -4.16 13.82
N ALA A 15 -0.33 -4.92 14.27
CA ALA A 15 0.82 -4.38 14.98
C ALA A 15 1.92 -3.88 14.02
N VAL A 16 2.16 -4.58 12.91
CA VAL A 16 3.32 -4.34 12.03
C VAL A 16 2.95 -3.76 10.67
N ASN A 17 1.74 -4.02 10.17
CA ASN A 17 1.36 -3.61 8.83
C ASN A 17 1.19 -2.08 8.76
N GLN A 18 2.11 -1.43 8.06
CA GLN A 18 2.12 0.02 7.93
C GLN A 18 0.93 0.54 7.13
N THR A 19 0.44 -0.23 6.14
CA THR A 19 -0.77 0.15 5.40
C THR A 19 -1.96 0.28 6.35
N LEU A 20 -2.06 -0.58 7.37
CA LEU A 20 -3.10 -0.46 8.40
C LEU A 20 -2.84 0.69 9.37
N ALA A 21 -1.57 0.93 9.71
CA ALA A 21 -1.19 2.06 10.55
C ALA A 21 -1.57 3.40 9.89
N ASP A 22 -1.37 3.54 8.57
CA ASP A 22 -1.72 4.73 7.79
C ASP A 22 -3.23 4.97 7.78
N VAL A 23 -4.03 3.92 7.53
CA VAL A 23 -5.50 4.01 7.58
C VAL A 23 -5.97 4.38 8.99
N ARG A 24 -5.36 3.79 10.04
CA ARG A 24 -5.67 4.12 11.44
C ARG A 24 -5.31 5.58 11.76
N ARG A 25 -4.17 6.07 11.29
CA ARG A 25 -3.75 7.47 11.46
C ARG A 25 -4.70 8.44 10.77
N LEU A 26 -5.11 8.14 9.54
CA LEU A 26 -6.11 8.94 8.81
C LEU A 26 -7.45 9.00 9.56
N ARG A 27 -7.87 7.86 10.14
CA ARG A 27 -9.09 7.81 10.97
C ARG A 27 -8.97 8.67 12.22
N TRP A 28 -7.83 8.60 12.93
CA TRP A 28 -7.59 9.45 14.10
C TRP A 28 -7.56 10.94 13.74
N SER A 29 -6.95 11.32 12.62
CA SER A 29 -6.99 12.71 12.17
C SER A 29 -8.41 13.17 11.85
N ALA A 30 -9.24 12.33 11.21
CA ALA A 30 -10.63 12.67 10.93
C ALA A 30 -11.45 12.84 12.22
N ILE A 31 -11.24 11.98 13.22
CA ILE A 31 -11.89 12.10 14.53
C ILE A 31 -11.47 13.40 15.23
N PHE A 32 -10.18 13.70 15.25
CA PHE A 32 -9.65 14.90 15.89
C PHE A 32 -10.24 16.18 15.27
N VAL A 33 -10.22 16.27 13.93
CA VAL A 33 -10.84 17.39 13.20
C VAL A 33 -12.33 17.49 13.52
N GLY A 34 -13.05 16.37 13.52
CA GLY A 34 -14.47 16.33 13.89
C GLY A 34 -14.73 16.89 15.29
N VAL A 35 -13.93 16.51 16.29
CA VAL A 35 -14.04 17.02 17.67
C VAL A 35 -13.78 18.51 17.74
N VAL A 36 -12.75 19.01 17.06
CA VAL A 36 -12.43 20.45 17.01
C VAL A 36 -13.56 21.24 16.36
N CYS A 37 -14.14 20.75 15.26
CA CYS A 37 -15.29 21.39 14.61
C CYS A 37 -16.52 21.42 15.52
N ILE A 38 -16.82 20.34 16.25
CA ILE A 38 -17.93 20.31 17.21
C ILE A 38 -17.71 21.32 18.33
N ALA A 39 -16.52 21.35 18.92
CA ALA A 39 -16.19 22.29 19.98
C ALA A 39 -16.32 23.75 19.51
N GLY A 40 -15.84 24.06 18.30
CA GLY A 40 -16.00 25.37 17.68
C GLY A 40 -17.45 25.74 17.42
N ALA A 41 -18.26 24.80 16.93
CA ALA A 41 -19.69 25.02 16.68
C ALA A 41 -20.44 25.33 17.98
N VAL A 42 -20.18 24.56 19.05
CA VAL A 42 -20.77 24.78 20.38
C VAL A 42 -20.34 26.13 20.94
N GLY A 43 -19.05 26.46 20.86
CA GLY A 43 -18.53 27.75 21.31
C GLY A 43 -19.23 28.92 20.62
N LEU A 44 -19.32 28.89 19.29
CA LEU A 44 -20.01 29.92 18.50
C LEU A 44 -21.50 30.00 18.81
N PHE A 45 -22.16 28.86 19.02
CA PHE A 45 -23.57 28.84 19.41
C PHE A 45 -23.81 29.54 20.75
N LEU A 46 -22.89 29.41 21.71
CA LEU A 46 -22.97 30.06 23.01
C LEU A 46 -22.74 31.58 22.95
N LEU A 47 -22.05 32.10 21.92
CA LEU A 47 -21.86 33.54 21.73
C LEU A 47 -23.15 34.26 21.31
N GLY A 48 -24.14 33.54 20.77
CA GLY A 48 -25.49 34.05 20.50
C GLY A 48 -25.61 35.08 19.36
N ASP A 49 -24.54 35.34 18.61
CA ASP A 49 -24.53 36.28 17.48
C ASP A 49 -25.09 35.65 16.19
N ALA A 50 -25.77 36.45 15.36
CA ALA A 50 -26.42 35.99 14.13
C ALA A 50 -25.42 35.33 13.15
N TRP A 51 -24.22 35.91 13.04
CA TRP A 51 -23.12 35.36 12.25
C TRP A 51 -22.54 34.07 12.83
N ALA A 52 -22.58 33.92 14.15
CA ALA A 52 -22.05 32.75 14.84
C ALA A 52 -22.87 31.49 14.51
N TYR A 53 -24.19 31.62 14.31
CA TYR A 53 -25.04 30.48 13.88
C TYR A 53 -24.68 29.96 12.48
N ILE A 54 -24.38 30.86 11.53
CA ILE A 54 -23.99 30.47 10.17
C ILE A 54 -22.68 29.67 10.20
N VAL A 55 -21.68 30.19 10.93
CA VAL A 55 -20.38 29.52 11.06
C VAL A 55 -20.52 28.21 11.85
N ALA A 56 -21.33 28.17 12.90
CA ALA A 56 -21.62 26.94 13.64
C ALA A 56 -22.29 25.87 12.76
N ALA A 57 -23.20 26.25 11.85
CA ALA A 57 -23.82 25.33 10.91
C ALA A 57 -22.78 24.73 9.93
N VAL A 58 -21.87 25.55 9.39
CA VAL A 58 -20.77 25.08 8.53
C VAL A 58 -19.86 24.10 9.28
N LEU A 59 -19.50 24.41 10.53
CA LEU A 59 -18.70 23.52 11.37
C LEU A 59 -19.42 22.22 11.70
N ALA A 60 -20.74 22.25 11.93
CA ALA A 60 -21.54 21.06 12.16
C ALA A 60 -21.54 20.14 10.92
N VAL A 61 -21.66 20.70 9.71
CA VAL A 61 -21.55 19.93 8.45
C VAL A 61 -20.15 19.33 8.30
N ALA A 62 -19.10 20.11 8.57
CA ALA A 62 -17.71 19.62 8.53
C ALA A 62 -17.43 18.51 9.56
N ALA A 63 -18.03 18.61 10.75
CA ALA A 63 -17.96 17.56 11.77
C ALA A 63 -18.70 16.30 11.30
N ALA A 64 -19.90 16.44 10.75
CA ALA A 64 -20.69 15.33 10.25
C ALA A 64 -19.97 14.58 9.11
N THR A 65 -19.36 15.30 8.16
CA THR A 65 -18.56 14.69 7.08
C THR A 65 -17.31 14.00 7.63
N SER A 66 -16.65 14.58 8.63
CA SER A 66 -15.48 13.96 9.28
C SER A 66 -15.84 12.66 10.01
N VAL A 67 -16.95 12.66 10.76
CA VAL A 67 -17.47 11.46 11.45
C VAL A 67 -17.89 10.41 10.43
N TRP A 68 -18.55 10.82 9.34
CA TRP A 68 -18.91 9.93 8.23
C TRP A 68 -17.68 9.23 7.66
N VAL A 69 -16.62 9.98 7.33
CA VAL A 69 -15.35 9.41 6.85
C VAL A 69 -14.75 8.45 7.87
N ALA A 70 -14.73 8.81 9.16
CA ALA A 70 -14.18 7.97 10.22
C ALA A 70 -14.93 6.63 10.42
N LEU A 71 -16.25 6.61 10.16
CA LEU A 71 -17.10 5.41 10.27
C LEU A 71 -17.15 4.58 8.99
N TRP A 72 -17.04 5.22 7.82
CA TRP A 72 -17.23 4.58 6.53
C TRP A 72 -15.92 4.09 5.90
N ALA A 73 -14.81 4.82 6.08
CA ALA A 73 -13.49 4.40 5.60
C ALA A 73 -13.11 2.95 6.00
N PRO A 74 -13.25 2.52 7.27
CA PRO A 74 -12.88 1.15 7.65
C PRO A 74 -13.84 0.07 7.12
N ARG A 75 -15.04 0.43 6.65
CA ARG A 75 -15.99 -0.55 6.09
C ARG A 75 -15.72 -0.87 4.61
N LYS A 76 -15.09 0.06 3.89
CA LYS A 76 -14.76 -0.09 2.46
C LYS A 76 -13.39 -0.71 2.22
N VAL A 77 -12.48 -0.60 3.17
CA VAL A 77 -11.26 -1.40 3.17
C VAL A 77 -11.70 -2.79 3.62
N GLY A 78 -11.83 -3.74 2.68
CA GLY A 78 -12.22 -5.13 2.99
C GLY A 78 -11.33 -5.77 4.05
N THR A 79 -11.67 -6.98 4.50
CA THR A 79 -10.84 -7.65 5.52
C THR A 79 -9.42 -7.85 4.99
N ILE A 80 -8.41 -7.78 5.86
CA ILE A 80 -6.99 -7.88 5.46
C ILE A 80 -6.71 -9.19 4.69
N GLU A 81 -7.42 -10.24 5.06
CA GLU A 81 -7.45 -11.54 4.39
C GLU A 81 -7.92 -11.41 2.94
N GLN A 82 -8.98 -10.65 2.68
CA GLN A 82 -9.46 -10.40 1.31
C GLN A 82 -8.42 -9.60 0.54
N LEU A 83 -7.81 -8.59 1.17
CA LEU A 83 -6.78 -7.78 0.54
C LEU A 83 -5.57 -8.63 0.11
N TYR A 84 -5.08 -9.52 0.98
CA TYR A 84 -3.99 -10.44 0.61
C TYR A 84 -4.41 -11.47 -0.43
N ARG A 85 -5.63 -12.00 -0.34
CA ARG A 85 -6.15 -13.00 -1.28
C ARG A 85 -6.35 -12.46 -2.70
N ASP A 86 -6.86 -11.24 -2.81
CA ASP A 86 -7.18 -10.61 -4.09
C ASP A 86 -5.94 -9.98 -4.76
N SER A 87 -4.92 -9.65 -3.95
CA SER A 87 -3.66 -9.07 -4.44
C SER A 87 -2.74 -10.14 -5.00
N PRO A 88 -2.11 -9.90 -6.17
CA PRO A 88 -1.18 -10.84 -6.75
C PRO A 88 0.15 -10.93 -5.98
N LEU A 89 0.72 -12.13 -5.95
CA LEU A 89 2.03 -12.42 -5.36
C LEU A 89 3.16 -12.00 -6.30
N VAL A 90 3.97 -11.06 -5.83
CA VAL A 90 5.09 -10.43 -6.55
C VAL A 90 6.40 -10.55 -5.76
N PRO A 91 7.55 -10.61 -6.44
CA PRO A 91 8.84 -10.55 -5.78
C PRO A 91 9.19 -9.12 -5.38
N ALA A 92 9.83 -9.00 -4.22
CA ALA A 92 10.56 -7.81 -3.83
C ALA A 92 11.89 -8.17 -3.20
N VAL A 93 12.88 -7.29 -3.33
CA VAL A 93 14.18 -7.42 -2.67
C VAL A 93 14.44 -6.21 -1.79
N VAL A 94 15.18 -6.41 -0.70
CA VAL A 94 15.73 -5.29 0.06
C VAL A 94 16.76 -4.59 -0.82
N ALA A 95 16.50 -3.34 -1.19
CA ALA A 95 17.32 -2.60 -2.13
C ALA A 95 18.24 -1.59 -1.46
N ALA A 96 17.81 -0.99 -0.35
CA ALA A 96 18.63 -0.09 0.45
C ALA A 96 18.28 -0.18 1.94
N GLU A 97 19.28 0.04 2.79
CA GLU A 97 19.11 0.22 4.22
C GLU A 97 18.90 1.71 4.54
N ARG A 98 18.02 2.02 5.50
CA ARG A 98 17.75 3.38 5.94
C ARG A 98 17.95 3.50 7.45
N ALA A 99 18.22 4.72 7.91
CA ALA A 99 18.34 5.01 9.34
C ALA A 99 17.08 4.62 10.14
N ARG A 100 15.91 4.60 9.50
CA ARG A 100 14.63 4.15 10.06
C ARG A 100 13.94 3.17 9.12
N GLY A 101 14.56 2.01 8.91
CA GLY A 101 13.98 0.88 8.18
C GLY A 101 14.76 0.52 6.92
N LEU A 102 14.03 0.18 5.86
CA LEU A 102 14.60 -0.32 4.61
C LEU A 102 13.72 0.06 3.41
N THR A 103 14.35 0.10 2.24
CA THR A 103 13.67 0.30 0.95
C THR A 103 13.56 -1.04 0.25
N LEU A 104 12.34 -1.46 -0.05
CA LEU A 104 12.05 -2.61 -0.89
C LEU A 104 11.95 -2.17 -2.35
N LEU A 105 12.50 -2.97 -3.26
CA LEU A 105 12.30 -2.86 -4.71
C LEU A 105 11.49 -4.07 -5.17
N ALA A 106 10.29 -3.84 -5.69
CA ALA A 106 9.38 -4.88 -6.17
C ALA A 106 9.23 -4.82 -7.69
N LEU A 107 9.06 -5.99 -8.31
CA LEU A 107 8.73 -6.13 -9.73
C LEU A 107 7.26 -6.52 -9.84
N VAL A 108 6.44 -5.65 -10.43
CA VAL A 108 4.99 -5.81 -10.42
C VAL A 108 4.44 -5.76 -11.84
N ASP A 109 3.62 -6.74 -12.19
CA ASP A 109 2.75 -6.65 -13.38
C ASP A 109 1.59 -5.71 -13.06
N ILE A 110 1.57 -4.57 -13.73
CA ILE A 110 0.60 -3.48 -13.57
C ILE A 110 -0.49 -3.52 -14.64
N ALA A 111 -0.45 -4.48 -15.56
CA ALA A 111 -1.50 -4.63 -16.57
C ALA A 111 -2.85 -4.90 -15.91
N LYS A 112 -3.92 -4.26 -16.40
CA LYS A 112 -5.27 -4.64 -15.99
C LYS A 112 -5.63 -6.00 -16.62
N PRO A 113 -6.45 -6.83 -15.95
CA PRO A 113 -6.83 -8.15 -16.48
C PRO A 113 -7.39 -8.15 -17.92
N GLU A 114 -8.06 -7.06 -18.30
CA GLU A 114 -8.64 -6.82 -19.62
C GLU A 114 -7.62 -6.37 -20.69
N THR A 115 -6.39 -6.07 -20.32
CA THR A 115 -5.34 -5.59 -21.23
C THR A 115 -4.53 -6.75 -21.78
N SER A 116 -4.33 -6.76 -23.10
CA SER A 116 -3.52 -7.77 -23.77
C SER A 116 -2.04 -7.53 -23.50
N GLY A 117 -1.38 -8.49 -22.85
CA GLY A 117 0.07 -8.44 -22.57
C GLY A 117 0.37 -8.16 -21.11
N ARG A 118 1.64 -8.33 -20.72
CA ARG A 118 2.13 -8.02 -19.38
C ARG A 118 2.83 -6.67 -19.39
N HIS A 119 2.57 -5.87 -18.37
CA HIS A 119 3.21 -4.58 -18.21
C HIS A 119 3.95 -4.59 -16.89
N PHE A 120 5.28 -4.68 -16.91
CA PHE A 120 6.04 -4.73 -15.67
C PHE A 120 6.55 -3.35 -15.26
N ALA A 121 6.50 -3.08 -13.96
CA ALA A 121 7.08 -1.89 -13.36
C ALA A 121 7.92 -2.27 -12.14
N LEU A 122 9.01 -1.53 -11.96
CA LEU A 122 9.76 -1.50 -10.70
C LEU A 122 9.07 -0.51 -9.76
N VAL A 123 8.83 -0.92 -8.53
CA VAL A 123 8.17 -0.10 -7.51
C VAL A 123 9.00 -0.12 -6.24
N THR A 124 9.35 1.06 -5.73
CA THR A 124 10.04 1.18 -4.44
C THR A 124 9.05 1.43 -3.31
N ARG A 125 9.27 0.77 -2.18
CA ARG A 125 8.51 1.01 -0.96
C ARG A 125 9.42 1.09 0.24
N ASN A 126 9.35 2.21 0.94
CA ASN A 126 10.01 2.39 2.23
C ASN A 126 9.17 1.73 3.32
N VAL A 127 9.80 0.88 4.12
CA VAL A 127 9.17 0.14 5.22
C VAL A 127 10.06 0.23 6.46
N GLU A 128 9.47 0.27 7.65
CA GLU A 128 10.24 0.36 8.91
C GLU A 128 10.80 -0.99 9.32
N ALA A 129 10.01 -2.05 9.15
CA ALA A 129 10.39 -3.40 9.52
C ALA A 129 9.68 -4.43 8.64
N VAL A 130 10.41 -5.51 8.36
CA VAL A 130 9.88 -6.72 7.73
C VAL A 130 10.25 -7.90 8.64
N PRO A 131 9.36 -8.30 9.56
CA PRO A 131 9.66 -9.38 10.51
C PRO A 131 10.03 -10.68 9.80
N GLY A 132 10.98 -11.42 10.36
CA GLY A 132 11.41 -12.70 9.79
C GLY A 132 12.34 -12.58 8.57
N HIS A 133 12.67 -11.37 8.13
CA HIS A 133 13.66 -11.13 7.07
C HIS A 133 14.91 -10.45 7.61
N ARG A 134 16.03 -10.70 6.94
CA ARG A 134 17.29 -10.00 7.24
C ARG A 134 17.28 -8.60 6.65
N ILE A 135 17.79 -7.64 7.41
CA ILE A 135 18.07 -6.29 6.91
C ILE A 135 19.40 -6.38 6.17
N ALA A 136 19.36 -6.86 4.93
CA ALA A 136 20.52 -7.03 4.07
C ALA A 136 20.12 -6.83 2.61
N ILE A 137 20.89 -6.04 1.87
CA ILE A 137 20.65 -5.78 0.45
C ILE A 137 20.63 -7.11 -0.33
N GLY A 138 19.60 -7.27 -1.17
CA GLY A 138 19.36 -8.48 -1.97
C GLY A 138 18.57 -9.57 -1.26
N GLU A 139 18.20 -9.40 0.03
CA GLU A 139 17.30 -10.33 0.71
C GLU A 139 15.95 -10.40 0.00
N ARG A 140 15.48 -11.63 -0.27
CA ARG A 140 14.21 -11.91 -0.96
C ARG A 140 13.04 -11.73 0.01
N VAL A 141 12.11 -10.86 -0.35
CA VAL A 141 10.90 -10.55 0.42
C VAL A 141 9.69 -10.77 -0.48
N PRO A 142 8.89 -11.84 -0.28
CA PRO A 142 7.67 -12.03 -1.04
C PRO A 142 6.64 -10.97 -0.63
N CYS A 143 5.99 -10.35 -1.61
CA CYS A 143 5.01 -9.29 -1.40
C CYS A 143 3.69 -9.59 -2.12
N ALA A 144 2.58 -9.12 -1.57
CA ALA A 144 1.34 -8.95 -2.30
C ALA A 144 1.30 -7.54 -2.91
N ALA A 145 1.06 -7.41 -4.21
CA ALA A 145 0.93 -6.10 -4.84
C ALA A 145 -0.51 -5.59 -4.71
N VAL A 146 -0.72 -4.56 -3.89
CA VAL A 146 -2.00 -3.88 -3.82
C VAL A 146 -2.09 -2.93 -5.03
N LEU A 147 -2.99 -3.28 -5.94
CA LEU A 147 -3.25 -2.55 -7.18
C LEU A 147 -4.56 -1.79 -7.06
N SER A 148 -4.54 -0.51 -7.44
CA SER A 148 -5.76 0.31 -7.45
C SER A 148 -5.67 1.44 -8.46
N ASP A 149 -6.81 1.97 -8.86
CA ASP A 149 -6.89 3.17 -9.70
C ASP A 149 -6.94 4.42 -8.82
N ARG A 150 -6.24 5.49 -9.25
CA ARG A 150 -6.28 6.78 -8.56
C ARG A 150 -7.64 7.46 -8.76
N THR A 151 -8.31 7.18 -9.86
CA THR A 151 -9.62 7.74 -10.21
C THR A 151 -10.58 6.65 -10.67
N THR A 152 -11.88 6.90 -10.54
CA THR A 152 -12.93 5.98 -11.01
C THR A 152 -13.08 5.96 -12.54
N ARG A 153 -12.35 6.82 -13.26
CA ARG A 153 -12.37 6.94 -14.72
C ARG A 153 -10.99 6.67 -15.31
N ASN A 154 -10.31 5.64 -14.82
CA ASN A 154 -9.06 5.21 -15.43
C ASN A 154 -9.33 4.30 -16.63
N ASP A 155 -9.22 4.85 -17.83
CA ASP A 155 -9.29 4.14 -19.12
C ASP A 155 -7.95 3.55 -19.56
N SER A 156 -6.85 3.84 -18.84
CA SER A 156 -5.59 3.20 -19.12
C SER A 156 -5.65 1.69 -18.79
N GLY A 157 -5.06 0.88 -19.66
CA GLY A 157 -4.93 -0.58 -19.48
C GLY A 157 -3.98 -0.99 -18.36
N VAL A 158 -3.57 -0.05 -17.49
CA VAL A 158 -2.65 -0.30 -16.38
C VAL A 158 -3.21 0.28 -15.08
N TRP A 159 -2.89 -0.37 -13.96
CA TRP A 159 -3.15 0.15 -12.63
C TRP A 159 -2.28 1.37 -12.35
N GLN A 160 -2.88 2.44 -11.80
CA GLN A 160 -2.15 3.69 -11.51
C GLN A 160 -1.43 3.65 -10.17
N MET A 161 -2.01 2.99 -9.16
CA MET A 161 -1.44 2.90 -7.83
C MET A 161 -1.02 1.47 -7.54
N VAL A 162 0.24 1.32 -7.14
CA VAL A 162 0.87 0.03 -6.86
C VAL A 162 1.59 0.12 -5.53
N GLY A 163 1.20 -0.71 -4.58
CA GLY A 163 1.82 -0.78 -3.27
C GLY A 163 2.21 -2.21 -2.91
N PRO A 164 3.50 -2.59 -2.97
CA PRO A 164 3.92 -3.90 -2.49
C PRO A 164 3.70 -3.99 -0.97
N MET A 165 3.15 -5.09 -0.49
CA MET A 165 2.90 -5.39 0.91
C MET A 165 3.56 -6.71 1.27
N PRO A 166 4.62 -6.72 2.11
CA PRO A 166 5.29 -7.95 2.51
C PRO A 166 4.33 -8.98 3.10
N ILE A 167 4.41 -10.23 2.65
CA ILE A 167 3.61 -11.34 3.20
C ILE A 167 3.92 -11.53 4.70
N ALA A 168 5.16 -11.24 5.11
CA ALA A 168 5.60 -11.22 6.50
C ALA A 168 4.84 -10.23 7.41
N TRP A 169 4.07 -9.28 6.86
CA TRP A 169 3.15 -8.47 7.66
C TRP A 169 1.83 -9.17 7.95
N GLY A 170 1.45 -10.15 7.14
CA GLY A 170 0.23 -10.94 7.32
C GLY A 170 0.43 -12.17 8.19
N THR A 171 1.67 -12.68 8.30
CA THR A 171 1.96 -13.91 9.04
C THR A 171 3.37 -13.92 9.62
N ARG A 172 3.54 -14.62 10.75
CA ARG A 172 4.86 -14.92 11.34
C ARG A 172 5.41 -16.27 10.88
N ASP A 173 4.58 -17.08 10.23
CA ASP A 173 4.93 -18.44 9.83
C ASP A 173 5.98 -18.42 8.72
N GLN A 174 7.20 -18.85 9.08
CA GLN A 174 8.33 -18.93 8.17
C GLN A 174 8.09 -19.91 7.02
N LYS A 175 7.26 -20.94 7.22
CA LYS A 175 6.91 -21.88 6.16
C LYS A 175 6.07 -21.21 5.09
N VAL A 176 5.07 -20.41 5.48
CA VAL A 176 4.24 -19.63 4.56
C VAL A 176 5.09 -18.64 3.75
N ILE A 177 6.05 -17.98 4.40
CA ILE A 177 6.98 -17.06 3.74
C ILE A 177 7.87 -17.81 2.74
N ALA A 178 8.44 -18.95 3.13
CA ALA A 178 9.27 -19.78 2.24
C ALA A 178 8.47 -20.32 1.04
N ASP A 179 7.24 -20.78 1.26
CA ASP A 179 6.34 -21.26 0.21
C ASP A 179 6.00 -20.12 -0.77
N ALA A 180 5.77 -18.90 -0.26
CA ALA A 180 5.55 -17.72 -1.11
C ALA A 180 6.79 -17.39 -1.96
N VAL A 181 8.01 -17.47 -1.40
CA VAL A 181 9.25 -17.28 -2.18
C VAL A 181 9.38 -18.34 -3.28
N ALA A 182 9.09 -19.60 -2.96
CA ALA A 182 9.21 -20.73 -3.88
C ALA A 182 8.21 -20.68 -5.04
N GLN A 183 7.04 -20.08 -4.84
CA GLN A 183 6.05 -19.92 -5.91
C GLN A 183 6.41 -18.81 -6.92
N ILE A 184 7.34 -17.93 -6.58
CA ILE A 184 7.79 -16.85 -7.47
C ILE A 184 8.90 -17.39 -8.39
N PRO A 185 8.80 -17.19 -9.72
CA PRO A 185 9.70 -17.80 -10.68
C PRO A 185 11.08 -17.12 -10.58
N GLU A 186 12.14 -17.93 -10.71
CA GLU A 186 13.52 -17.45 -10.55
C GLU A 186 13.92 -16.35 -11.55
N VAL A 187 13.24 -16.28 -12.71
CA VAL A 187 13.45 -15.19 -13.68
C VAL A 187 13.05 -13.82 -13.11
N GLU A 188 11.98 -13.73 -12.32
CA GLU A 188 11.54 -12.47 -11.72
C GLU A 188 12.54 -12.01 -10.63
N TRP A 189 13.08 -12.97 -9.85
CA TRP A 189 14.14 -12.71 -8.87
C TRP A 189 15.42 -12.19 -9.53
N ARG A 190 15.79 -12.76 -10.67
CA ARG A 190 16.97 -12.33 -11.44
C ARG A 190 16.82 -10.91 -11.96
N VAL A 191 15.67 -10.56 -12.53
CA VAL A 191 15.39 -9.20 -13.00
C VAL A 191 15.55 -8.19 -11.87
N LEU A 192 15.01 -8.47 -10.68
CA LEU A 192 15.19 -7.58 -9.53
C LEU A 192 16.64 -7.42 -9.14
N LYS A 193 17.40 -8.53 -9.09
CA LYS A 193 18.82 -8.50 -8.76
C LYS A 193 19.61 -7.64 -9.75
N ASP A 194 19.34 -7.78 -11.05
CA ASP A 194 20.02 -7.02 -12.11
C ASP A 194 19.64 -5.53 -12.08
N LYS A 195 18.45 -5.20 -11.58
CA LYS A 195 17.89 -3.84 -11.53
C LYS A 195 18.04 -3.19 -10.15
N LEU A 196 18.76 -3.81 -9.20
CA LEU A 196 18.99 -3.26 -7.85
C LEU A 196 19.61 -1.85 -7.88
N THR A 197 20.50 -1.58 -8.84
CA THR A 197 21.16 -0.28 -9.02
C THR A 197 20.21 0.84 -9.46
N MET A 198 19.01 0.50 -9.93
CA MET A 198 17.99 1.47 -10.32
C MET A 198 17.16 1.97 -9.14
N VAL A 199 17.39 1.48 -7.92
CA VAL A 199 16.60 1.84 -6.72
C VAL A 199 16.49 3.35 -6.53
N ASP A 200 17.59 4.09 -6.66
CA ASP A 200 17.61 5.55 -6.46
C ASP A 200 16.81 6.27 -7.56
N GLN A 201 16.89 5.77 -8.80
CA GLN A 201 16.12 6.31 -9.91
C GLN A 201 14.62 6.08 -9.70
N VAL A 202 14.23 4.89 -9.22
CA VAL A 202 12.82 4.55 -8.95
C VAL A 202 12.29 5.33 -7.75
N ASP A 203 13.04 5.45 -6.65
CA ASP A 203 12.64 6.22 -5.45
C ASP A 203 12.55 7.73 -5.71
N ALA A 204 13.31 8.25 -6.68
CA ALA A 204 13.25 9.64 -7.10
C ALA A 204 12.02 9.99 -7.96
N THR A 205 11.28 9.01 -8.49
CA THR A 205 10.06 9.32 -9.26
C THR A 205 8.91 9.69 -8.32
N ASN A 206 8.01 10.57 -8.79
CA ASN A 206 6.86 11.02 -7.99
C ASN A 206 5.97 9.87 -7.50
N GLU A 207 5.87 8.81 -8.29
CA GLU A 207 5.03 7.64 -7.98
C GLU A 207 5.83 6.49 -7.35
N ARG A 208 7.13 6.68 -7.11
CA ARG A 208 8.06 5.63 -6.66
C ARG A 208 7.98 4.37 -7.53
N ARG A 209 7.79 4.60 -8.82
CA ARG A 209 7.52 3.60 -9.84
C ARG A 209 8.25 3.97 -11.12
N LEU A 210 8.75 2.95 -11.81
CA LEU A 210 9.33 3.05 -13.14
C LEU A 210 8.86 1.86 -13.99
N GLU A 211 8.19 2.15 -15.11
CA GLU A 211 7.78 1.11 -16.06
C GLU A 211 8.98 0.59 -16.85
N LEU A 212 9.03 -0.73 -17.02
CA LEU A 212 10.06 -1.38 -17.82
C LEU A 212 9.56 -1.55 -19.25
N ALA A 213 10.37 -1.16 -20.22
CA ALA A 213 10.08 -1.47 -21.61
C ALA A 213 10.15 -2.98 -21.85
N SER A 214 9.28 -3.54 -22.70
CA SER A 214 9.28 -4.98 -23.01
C SER A 214 10.65 -5.52 -23.46
N LYS A 215 11.45 -4.70 -24.16
CA LYS A 215 12.82 -5.03 -24.57
C LYS A 215 13.80 -5.22 -23.39
N GLU A 216 13.56 -4.59 -22.24
CA GLU A 216 14.37 -4.72 -21.04
C GLU A 216 14.01 -5.96 -20.21
N LEU A 217 12.89 -6.60 -20.53
CA LEU A 217 12.47 -7.84 -19.89
C LEU A 217 13.10 -9.04 -20.59
N PRO A 218 13.45 -10.09 -19.83
CA PRO A 218 13.78 -11.40 -20.37
C PRO A 218 12.64 -11.94 -21.26
N PRO A 219 12.93 -12.76 -22.28
CA PRO A 219 11.91 -13.32 -23.17
C PRO A 219 10.78 -14.05 -22.45
N GLU A 220 11.04 -14.63 -21.28
CA GLU A 220 10.06 -15.36 -20.47
C GLU A 220 9.02 -14.45 -19.80
N LEU A 221 9.27 -13.14 -19.75
CA LEU A 221 8.41 -12.13 -19.15
C LEU A 221 7.80 -11.15 -20.17
N ARG A 222 8.06 -11.34 -21.47
CA ARG A 222 7.48 -10.53 -22.54
C ARG A 222 6.07 -10.96 -22.92
#